data_AF-A0A6J7S2Q1-F1
#
_entry.id   AF-A0A6J7S2Q1-F1
#
_cell.length_a   1.000
_cell.length_b   1.000
_cell.length_c   1.000
_cell.angle_alpha   90.00
_cell.angle_beta   90.00
_cell.angle_gamma   90.00
#
_symmetry.space_group_name_H-M   'P 1'
#
loop_
_entity.id
_entity.type
_entity.pdbx_description
1 polymer ?
#
loop_
_entity_poly.entity_id
_entity_poly.type
_entity_poly.pdbx_seq_one_letter_code
_entity_poly.pdbx_strand_id
1 'polypeptide(L)'
;MVGWYEREGLIPSTLVVHAGTNGTFSDEDMDQLFNIAGDRKVVLVNAKVGRPWQELVNQRISAAADRHPNAVLVDWFGLASQHPEWFANDGTHLRPDGAAAFAELIRSNL
;
A
#
# COMPACT_ATOMS: atom_id res chain seq x y z
N MET A 1 -11.67 9.48 4.95
CA MET A 1 -11.82 9.42 3.47
C MET A 1 -12.52 8.13 3.04
N VAL A 2 -12.07 6.93 3.45
CA VAL A 2 -12.71 5.64 3.10
C VAL A 2 -14.16 5.54 3.59
N GLY A 3 -14.45 5.97 4.83
CA GLY A 3 -15.81 5.95 5.37
C GLY A 3 -16.84 6.83 4.62
N TRP A 4 -16.41 7.71 3.70
CA TRP A 4 -17.37 8.40 2.81
C TRP A 4 -17.86 7.44 1.71
N TYR A 5 -16.94 6.73 1.04
CA TYR A 5 -17.30 5.74 0.02
C TYR A 5 -18.15 4.60 0.57
N GLU A 6 -17.92 4.22 1.83
CA GLU A 6 -18.75 3.25 2.56
C GLU A 6 -20.20 3.72 2.64
N ARG A 7 -20.42 4.94 3.13
CA ARG A 7 -21.77 5.51 3.29
C ARG A 7 -22.50 5.67 1.96
N GLU A 8 -21.78 5.97 0.89
CA GLU A 8 -22.36 6.08 -0.46
C GLU A 8 -22.56 4.71 -1.15
N GLY A 9 -22.12 3.60 -0.54
CA GLY A 9 -22.20 2.27 -1.15
C GLY A 9 -21.30 2.10 -2.38
N LEU A 10 -20.24 2.92 -2.49
CA LEU A 10 -19.35 2.98 -3.65
C LEU A 10 -18.05 2.20 -3.47
N ILE A 11 -17.91 1.43 -2.38
CA ILE A 11 -16.71 0.63 -2.15
C ILE A 11 -16.68 -0.57 -3.11
N PRO A 12 -15.73 -0.62 -4.06
CA PRO A 12 -15.58 -1.73 -5.01
C PRO A 12 -15.23 -3.03 -4.29
N SER A 13 -15.30 -4.17 -4.98
CA SER A 13 -14.98 -5.48 -4.39
C SER A 13 -13.51 -5.65 -3.97
N THR A 14 -12.62 -4.81 -4.49
CA THR A 14 -11.18 -4.81 -4.18
C THR A 14 -10.72 -3.40 -3.85
N LEU A 15 -10.01 -3.26 -2.73
CA LEU A 15 -9.38 -2.02 -2.29
C LEU A 15 -7.87 -2.14 -2.46
N VAL A 16 -7.24 -1.18 -3.16
CA VAL A 16 -5.78 -1.06 -3.21
C VAL A 16 -5.35 0.06 -2.29
N VAL A 17 -4.49 -0.25 -1.32
CA VAL A 17 -3.97 0.71 -0.34
C VAL A 17 -2.46 0.79 -0.46
N HIS A 18 -1.99 1.95 -0.89
CA HIS A 18 -0.58 2.34 -0.88
C HIS A 18 -0.46 3.65 -0.10
N ALA A 19 -0.01 3.54 1.15
CA ALA A 19 0.18 4.65 2.06
C ALA A 19 1.53 4.51 2.79
N GLY A 20 1.97 5.57 3.45
CA GLY A 20 3.20 5.55 4.25
C GLY A 20 4.40 6.24 3.61
N THR A 21 4.31 6.61 2.33
CA THR A 21 5.33 7.44 1.65
C THR A 21 5.52 8.79 2.35
N ASN A 22 4.42 9.42 2.79
CA ASN A 22 4.43 10.80 3.31
C ASN A 22 4.32 10.90 4.84
N GLY A 23 4.42 9.79 5.57
CA GLY A 23 4.27 9.76 7.02
C GLY A 23 3.87 8.38 7.51
N THR A 24 3.63 8.26 8.81
CA THR A 24 3.20 7.00 9.44
C THR A 24 1.69 6.98 9.66
N PHE A 25 1.15 5.78 9.86
CA PHE A 25 -0.20 5.48 10.38
C PHE A 25 -0.08 4.45 11.50
N SER A 26 -1.08 4.30 12.36
CA SER A 26 -1.07 3.32 13.46
C SER A 26 -1.65 1.96 13.03
N ASP A 27 -1.55 0.95 13.91
CA ASP A 27 -2.21 -0.34 13.70
C ASP A 27 -3.74 -0.21 13.78
N GLU A 28 -4.24 0.68 14.65
CA GLU A 28 -5.67 0.99 14.76
C GLU A 28 -6.22 1.62 13.48
N ASP A 29 -5.45 2.47 12.78
CA ASP A 29 -5.83 3.01 11.48
C ASP A 29 -6.05 1.88 10.45
N MET A 30 -5.17 0.86 10.47
CA MET A 30 -5.26 -0.31 9.60
C MET A 30 -6.47 -1.18 9.96
N ASP A 31 -6.69 -1.44 11.25
CA ASP A 31 -7.83 -2.24 11.69
C ASP A 31 -9.16 -1.52 11.37
N GLN A 32 -9.20 -0.19 11.48
CA GLN A 32 -10.35 0.60 11.05
C GLN A 32 -10.57 0.52 9.53
N LEU A 33 -9.51 0.55 8.72
CA LEU A 33 -9.59 0.34 7.28
C LEU A 33 -10.22 -1.03 6.95
N PHE A 34 -9.79 -2.10 7.61
CA PHE A 34 -10.34 -3.44 7.38
C PHE A 34 -11.78 -3.58 7.87
N ASN A 35 -12.15 -2.93 8.98
CA ASN A 35 -13.54 -2.87 9.43
C ASN A 35 -14.45 -2.23 8.36
N ILE A 36 -14.01 -1.14 7.73
CA ILE A 36 -14.73 -0.48 6.64
C ILE A 36 -14.74 -1.34 5.36
N ALA A 37 -13.66 -2.07 5.09
CA ALA A 37 -13.58 -2.97 3.95
C ALA A 37 -14.57 -4.14 4.05
N GLY A 38 -14.83 -4.63 5.27
CA GLY A 38 -15.59 -5.87 5.49
C GLY A 38 -14.89 -7.05 4.80
N ASP A 39 -15.65 -7.91 4.13
CA ASP A 39 -15.13 -9.12 3.46
C ASP A 39 -14.40 -8.84 2.13
N ARG A 40 -14.25 -7.57 1.73
CA ARG A 40 -13.63 -7.19 0.45
C ARG A 40 -12.15 -7.53 0.43
N LYS A 41 -11.60 -7.85 -0.73
CA LYS A 41 -10.16 -8.04 -0.91
C LYS A 41 -9.44 -6.70 -0.67
N VAL A 42 -8.39 -6.71 0.15
CA VAL A 42 -7.56 -5.52 0.42
C VAL A 42 -6.13 -5.81 -0.03
N VAL A 43 -5.70 -5.17 -1.11
CA VAL A 43 -4.33 -5.23 -1.62
C VAL A 43 -3.51 -4.14 -0.92
N LEU A 44 -2.60 -4.56 -0.04
CA LEU A 44 -1.70 -3.67 0.70
C LEU A 44 -0.36 -3.60 -0.04
N VAL A 45 0.04 -2.40 -0.47
CA VAL A 45 1.32 -2.17 -1.15
C VAL A 45 2.28 -1.51 -0.18
N ASN A 46 3.43 -2.13 0.10
CA ASN A 46 4.41 -1.58 1.04
C ASN A 46 5.20 -0.41 0.42
N ALA A 47 5.83 0.41 1.27
CA ALA A 47 6.40 1.69 0.87
C ALA A 47 7.91 1.60 0.56
N LYS A 48 8.33 2.39 -0.45
CA LYS A 48 9.73 2.70 -0.75
C LYS A 48 9.91 4.22 -0.80
N VAL A 49 10.56 4.80 0.21
CA VAL A 49 10.71 6.26 0.37
C VAL A 49 12.06 6.69 0.98
N GLY A 50 12.88 5.75 1.45
CA GLY A 50 14.22 6.05 2.00
C GLY A 50 14.19 7.03 3.19
N ARG A 51 13.07 7.06 3.93
CA ARG A 51 12.88 7.89 5.12
C ARG A 51 12.94 7.04 6.39
N PRO A 52 13.26 7.63 7.56
CA PRO A 52 13.43 6.88 8.80
C PRO A 52 12.22 6.04 9.22
N TRP A 53 11.00 6.44 8.83
CA TRP A 53 9.76 5.74 9.15
C TRP A 53 9.40 4.60 8.19
N GLN A 54 10.12 4.41 7.09
CA GLN A 54 9.77 3.41 6.07
C GLN A 54 9.68 2.00 6.67
N GLU A 55 10.65 1.64 7.52
CA GLU A 55 10.70 0.32 8.15
C GLU A 55 9.46 0.09 9.03
N LEU A 56 9.12 1.07 9.87
CA LEU A 56 7.93 1.02 10.72
C LEU A 56 6.64 0.86 9.89
N VAL A 57 6.51 1.62 8.80
CA VAL A 57 5.37 1.53 7.88
C VAL A 57 5.27 0.14 7.27
N ASN A 58 6.38 -0.41 6.77
CA ASN A 58 6.38 -1.72 6.12
C ASN A 58 6.09 -2.86 7.12
N GLN A 59 6.59 -2.74 8.35
CA GLN A 59 6.25 -3.67 9.44
C GLN A 59 4.76 -3.64 9.77
N ARG A 60 4.14 -2.45 9.87
CA ARG A 60 2.70 -2.31 10.12
C ARG A 60 1.86 -2.88 8.98
N ILE A 61 2.28 -2.66 7.73
CA ILE A 61 1.61 -3.23 6.56
C ILE A 61 1.68 -4.76 6.58
N SER A 62 2.86 -5.32 6.84
CA SER A 62 3.03 -6.78 6.96
C SER A 62 2.18 -7.35 8.08
N ALA A 63 2.22 -6.72 9.27
CA ALA A 63 1.44 -7.18 10.41
C ALA A 63 -0.06 -7.11 10.16
N ALA A 64 -0.56 -6.08 9.45
CA ALA A 64 -1.95 -6.03 9.03
C ALA A 64 -2.30 -7.15 8.05
N ALA A 65 -1.42 -7.45 7.09
CA ALA A 65 -1.62 -8.55 6.15
C ALA A 65 -1.69 -9.92 6.86
N ASP A 66 -0.91 -10.11 7.92
CA ASP A 66 -0.94 -11.34 8.72
C ASP A 66 -2.22 -11.46 9.59
N ARG A 67 -2.75 -10.33 10.07
CA ARG A 67 -3.97 -10.30 10.92
C ARG A 67 -5.27 -10.46 10.15
N HIS A 68 -5.32 -10.03 8.88
CA HIS A 68 -6.55 -9.94 8.10
C HIS A 68 -6.54 -10.91 6.91
N PRO A 69 -7.40 -11.95 6.90
CA PRO A 69 -7.33 -13.03 5.90
C PRO A 69 -7.72 -12.62 4.47
N ASN A 70 -8.40 -11.48 4.33
CA ASN A 70 -8.75 -10.86 3.05
C ASN A 70 -7.66 -9.90 2.53
N ALA A 71 -6.51 -9.82 3.20
CA ALA A 71 -5.38 -9.01 2.77
C ALA A 71 -4.48 -9.74 1.76
N VAL A 72 -3.94 -9.00 0.80
CA VAL A 72 -2.86 -9.44 -0.09
C VAL A 72 -1.73 -8.42 0.01
N LEU A 73 -0.57 -8.85 0.49
CA LEU A 73 0.63 -8.02 0.54
C LEU A 73 1.33 -8.00 -0.82
N VAL A 74 1.57 -6.80 -1.35
CA VAL A 74 2.33 -6.55 -2.58
C VAL A 74 3.64 -5.86 -2.21
N ASP A 75 4.75 -6.56 -2.49
CA ASP A 75 6.09 -6.12 -2.11
C ASP A 75 6.73 -5.17 -3.13
N TRP A 76 6.24 -3.93 -3.15
CA TRP A 76 6.86 -2.86 -3.92
C TRP A 76 8.25 -2.48 -3.41
N PHE A 77 8.48 -2.52 -2.10
CA PHE A 77 9.75 -2.22 -1.47
C PHE A 77 10.86 -3.13 -1.98
N GLY A 78 10.65 -4.45 -1.97
CA GLY A 78 11.62 -5.44 -2.43
C GLY A 78 11.92 -5.31 -3.92
N LEU A 79 10.91 -5.08 -4.75
CA LEU A 79 11.10 -4.85 -6.19
C LEU A 79 11.85 -3.54 -6.44
N ALA A 80 11.30 -2.42 -5.96
CA ALA A 80 11.81 -1.10 -6.31
C ALA A 80 13.18 -0.78 -5.67
N SER A 81 13.57 -1.48 -4.61
CA SER A 81 14.92 -1.36 -4.05
C SER A 81 16.02 -1.86 -5.00
N GLN A 82 15.67 -2.71 -5.96
CA GLN A 82 16.58 -3.20 -7.00
C GLN A 82 16.66 -2.28 -8.22
N HIS A 83 15.82 -1.23 -8.27
CA HIS A 83 15.66 -0.35 -9.41
C HIS A 83 15.75 1.13 -9.01
N PRO A 84 16.92 1.62 -8.55
CA PRO A 84 17.09 3.04 -8.21
C PRO A 84 16.82 3.97 -9.41
N GLU A 85 17.00 3.50 -10.65
CA GLU A 85 16.71 4.23 -11.89
C GLU A 85 15.23 4.54 -12.09
N TRP A 86 14.32 3.85 -11.38
CA TRP A 86 12.89 4.13 -11.42
C TRP A 86 12.49 5.40 -10.67
N PHE A 87 13.39 5.97 -9.88
CA PHE A 87 13.09 7.11 -9.00
C PHE A 87 13.70 8.42 -9.53
N ALA A 88 13.04 9.53 -9.20
CA ALA A 88 13.65 10.84 -9.22
C ALA A 88 14.76 10.94 -8.16
N ASN A 89 15.52 12.03 -8.18
CA ASN A 89 16.68 12.20 -7.31
C ASN A 89 16.34 12.22 -5.81
N ASP A 90 15.08 12.41 -5.44
CA ASP A 90 14.62 12.36 -4.04
C ASP A 90 14.37 10.93 -3.51
N GLY A 91 14.52 9.91 -4.37
CA GLY A 91 14.33 8.50 -4.03
C GLY A 91 12.89 8.14 -3.65
N THR A 92 11.92 8.99 -4.01
CA THR A 92 10.51 8.88 -3.61
C THR A 92 9.57 8.96 -4.82
N HIS A 93 9.72 9.98 -5.67
CA HIS A 93 8.87 10.14 -6.83
C HIS A 93 9.30 9.21 -7.96
N LEU A 94 8.33 8.61 -8.64
CA LEU A 94 8.61 7.68 -9.75
C LEU A 94 8.80 8.43 -11.07
N ARG A 95 9.76 7.95 -11.84
CA ARG A 95 9.87 8.20 -13.28
C ARG A 95 8.86 7.34 -14.04
N PRO A 96 8.62 7.60 -15.34
CA PRO A 96 7.63 6.84 -16.13
C PRO A 96 7.82 5.32 -16.06
N ASP A 97 9.04 4.83 -16.18
CA ASP A 97 9.32 3.38 -16.12
C ASP A 97 8.98 2.78 -14.74
N GLY A 98 9.30 3.52 -13.67
CA GLY A 98 8.93 3.14 -12.31
C GLY A 98 7.42 3.14 -12.08
N ALA A 99 6.70 4.12 -12.63
CA ALA A 99 5.25 4.18 -12.55
C ALA A 99 4.59 3.01 -13.31
N ALA A 100 5.13 2.64 -14.48
CA ALA A 100 4.68 1.49 -15.24
C ALA A 100 4.92 0.17 -14.48
N ALA A 101 6.11 -0.02 -13.90
CA ALA A 101 6.42 -1.18 -13.08
C ALA A 101 5.56 -1.27 -11.82
N PHE A 102 5.32 -0.15 -11.14
CA PHE A 102 4.42 -0.08 -9.98
C PHE A 102 3.00 -0.51 -10.33
N ALA A 103 2.46 0.01 -11.44
CA ALA A 103 1.12 -0.35 -11.91
C ALA A 103 1.03 -1.82 -12.30
N GLU A 104 2.05 -2.36 -12.98
CA GLU A 104 2.09 -3.77 -13.40
C GLU A 104 2.19 -4.73 -12.20
N LEU A 105 2.98 -4.37 -11.18
CA LEU A 105 3.08 -5.13 -9.95
C LEU A 105 1.71 -5.23 -9.25
N ILE A 106 0.99 -4.11 -9.14
CA ILE A 106 -0.36 -4.11 -8.56
C ILE A 106 -1.31 -4.95 -9.42
N ARG A 107 -1.34 -4.70 -10.74
CA ARG A 107 -2.24 -5.41 -11.68
C ARG A 107 -2.10 -6.93 -11.59
N SER A 108 -0.87 -7.41 -11.41
CA SER A 108 -0.55 -8.85 -11.31
C SER A 108 -1.03 -9.51 -10.00
N ASN A 109 -1.46 -8.72 -9.02
CA ASN A 109 -1.93 -9.16 -7.70
C ASN A 109 -3.41 -8.84 -7.44
N LEU A 110 -4.12 -8.29 -8.45
CA LEU A 110 -5.57 -8.06 -8.39
C LEU A 110 -6.36 -9.36 -8.47
#